data_AF-A0AAE1AST8-F1
#
_entry.id   AF-A0AAE1AST8-F1
#
_cell.length_a   1.000
_cell.length_b   1.000
_cell.length_c   1.000
_cell.angle_alpha   90.00
_cell.angle_beta   90.00
_cell.angle_gamma   90.00
#
_symmetry.space_group_name_H-M   'P 1'
#
loop_
_entity.id
_entity.type
_entity.pdbx_description
1 polymer ?
#
loop_
_entity_poly.entity_id
_entity_poly.type
_entity_poly.pdbx_seq_one_letter_code
_entity_poly.pdbx_strand_id
1 'polypeptide(L)'
;MFLKEAFSLFKLENTHVSVGFSKFAAATPQNVLLLKNSPVDQCKCSTHENHMLKLKALKITYGNNFWIDYLCDSNNLVGACWMGHCAICKDGKLFEKARENSEKATPVTWKMWEKDGNTGRIVQNVKEGCVGELENEVVSGWEVVLEHVRIKRIQSDLFQKMKVAKDQSILQIDSAMAYSCEYQNEVQSALWSRQSVNLFTAAFLVEVITTHHMFL
;
A
#
# COMPACT_ATOMS: atom_id res chain seq x y z
N MET A 1 12.73 11.99 9.33
CA MET A 1 13.15 12.82 10.47
C MET A 1 12.99 12.02 11.76
N PHE A 2 14.05 11.88 12.54
CA PHE A 2 13.96 11.29 13.88
C PHE A 2 13.41 12.32 14.87
N LEU A 3 12.66 11.90 15.90
CA LEU A 3 12.11 12.81 16.93
C LEU A 3 13.18 13.71 17.57
N LYS A 4 14.42 13.21 17.70
CA LYS A 4 15.54 13.98 18.23
C LYS A 4 15.98 15.11 17.29
N GLU A 5 15.95 14.89 15.97
CA GLU A 5 16.23 15.95 14.99
C GLU A 5 15.14 17.03 15.01
N ALA A 6 13.87 16.60 15.05
CA ALA A 6 12.73 17.52 15.15
C ALA A 6 12.81 18.38 16.42
N PHE A 7 13.22 17.77 17.55
CA PHE A 7 13.42 18.50 18.80
C PHE A 7 14.58 19.51 18.73
N SER A 8 15.69 19.17 18.08
CA SER A 8 16.81 20.09 17.88
C SER A 8 16.40 21.30 17.05
N LEU A 9 15.68 21.09 15.93
CA LEU A 9 15.14 22.17 15.10
C LEU A 9 14.14 23.03 15.89
N PHE A 10 13.23 22.41 16.65
CA PHE A 10 12.28 23.12 17.50
C PHE A 10 12.98 24.05 18.49
N LYS A 11 14.08 23.61 19.13
CA LYS A 11 14.84 24.43 20.08
C LYS A 11 15.61 25.58 19.41
N LEU A 12 16.02 25.40 18.15
CA LEU A 12 16.66 26.45 17.36
C LEU A 12 15.66 27.54 16.97
N GLU A 13 14.45 27.17 16.58
CA GLU A 13 13.40 28.10 16.14
C GLU A 13 12.63 28.72 17.32
N ASN A 14 12.55 28.03 18.46
CA ASN A 14 11.76 28.43 19.62
C ASN A 14 12.62 28.51 20.89
N THR A 15 13.65 29.35 20.86
CA THR A 15 14.62 29.52 21.96
C THR A 15 13.99 29.96 23.28
N HIS A 16 12.85 30.64 23.23
CA HIS A 16 12.09 31.10 24.39
C HIS A 16 11.21 30.01 25.04
N VAL A 17 11.01 28.87 24.36
CA VAL A 17 10.19 27.77 24.87
C VAL A 17 11.03 26.77 25.67
N SER A 18 10.79 26.73 26.98
CA SER A 18 11.40 25.73 27.87
C SER A 18 10.61 24.43 27.86
N VAL A 19 10.91 23.58 26.89
CA VAL A 19 10.41 22.19 26.83
C VAL A 19 11.57 21.20 26.77
N GLY A 20 11.44 20.11 27.53
CA GLY A 20 12.36 18.97 27.50
C GLY A 20 11.91 17.91 26.48
N PHE A 21 12.83 17.08 26.02
CA PHE A 21 12.59 16.09 24.96
C PHE A 21 11.40 15.17 25.24
N SER A 22 11.26 14.67 26.48
CA SER A 22 10.16 13.78 26.84
C SER A 22 8.78 14.43 26.69
N LYS A 23 8.65 15.71 27.07
CA LYS A 23 7.39 16.46 26.96
C LYS A 23 7.09 16.83 25.50
N PHE A 24 8.13 17.15 24.73
CA PHE A 24 8.02 17.35 23.28
C PHE A 24 7.56 16.07 22.56
N ALA A 25 8.18 14.93 22.86
CA ALA A 25 7.80 13.65 22.26
C ALA A 25 6.40 13.17 22.69
N ALA A 26 5.96 13.49 23.91
CA ALA A 26 4.61 13.16 24.37
C ALA A 26 3.52 14.04 23.72
N ALA A 27 3.88 15.23 23.23
CA ALA A 27 2.97 16.13 22.51
C ALA A 27 2.81 15.75 21.02
N THR A 28 3.53 14.73 20.54
CA THR A 28 3.32 14.18 19.20
C THR A 28 1.90 13.61 19.12
N PRO A 29 1.08 13.99 18.12
CA PRO A 29 -0.25 13.41 17.97
C PRO A 29 -0.19 11.88 17.91
N GLN A 30 -1.07 11.20 18.63
CA GLN A 30 -1.04 9.72 18.74
C GLN A 30 -1.20 9.01 17.38
N ASN A 31 -1.81 9.69 16.42
CA ASN A 31 -1.99 9.25 15.05
C ASN A 31 -0.76 9.46 14.14
N VAL A 32 0.34 10.03 14.66
CA VAL A 32 1.58 10.23 13.90
C VAL A 32 2.58 9.15 14.28
N LEU A 33 2.75 8.16 13.39
CA LEU A 33 3.78 7.13 13.55
C LEU A 33 5.14 7.64 13.09
N LEU A 34 6.17 7.29 13.85
CA LEU A 34 7.55 7.54 13.46
C LEU A 34 7.93 6.61 12.31
N LEU A 35 8.74 7.08 11.37
CA LEU A 35 9.28 6.28 10.26
C LEU A 35 9.88 4.93 10.69
N LYS A 36 10.52 4.86 11.87
CA LYS A 36 11.07 3.60 12.42
C LYS A 36 10.00 2.60 12.88
N ASN A 37 8.80 3.10 13.15
CA ASN A 37 7.63 2.34 13.59
C ASN A 37 6.65 2.10 12.43
N SER A 38 6.89 2.72 11.26
CA SER A 38 6.15 2.45 10.03
C SER A 38 6.79 1.23 9.35
N PRO A 39 6.14 0.06 9.36
CA PRO A 39 6.68 -1.11 8.69
C PRO A 39 6.83 -0.82 7.19
N VAL A 40 8.03 -1.10 6.68
CA VAL A 40 8.44 -0.86 5.27
C VAL A 40 7.50 -1.56 4.27
N ASP A 41 6.76 -2.59 4.75
CA ASP A 41 5.84 -3.41 3.98
C ASP A 41 4.45 -3.52 4.60
N GLN A 42 3.68 -2.44 4.66
CA GLN A 42 2.25 -2.58 5.00
C GLN A 42 1.34 -1.90 4.00
N CYS A 43 1.22 -2.53 2.83
CA CYS A 43 -0.12 -2.56 2.25
C CYS A 43 -0.90 -3.66 2.99
N LYS A 44 -1.99 -3.27 3.67
CA LYS A 44 -2.92 -4.20 4.35
C LYS A 44 -4.24 -4.35 3.61
N CYS A 45 -4.27 -4.04 2.31
CA CYS A 45 -5.47 -4.22 1.52
C CYS A 45 -5.81 -5.71 1.38
N SER A 46 -7.10 -6.00 1.24
CA SER A 46 -7.59 -7.38 1.06
C SER A 46 -6.96 -8.04 -0.17
N THR A 47 -6.73 -7.30 -1.26
CA THR A 47 -6.07 -7.80 -2.47
C THR A 47 -4.69 -8.38 -2.16
N HIS A 48 -3.83 -7.62 -1.48
CA HIS A 48 -2.46 -8.04 -1.18
C HIS A 48 -2.46 -9.18 -0.15
N GLU A 49 -3.20 -9.03 0.94
CA GLU A 49 -3.26 -10.03 2.01
C GLU A 49 -3.84 -11.36 1.50
N ASN A 50 -4.90 -11.33 0.69
CA ASN A 50 -5.48 -12.55 0.12
C ASN A 50 -4.51 -13.26 -0.82
N HIS A 51 -3.77 -12.53 -1.66
CA HIS A 51 -2.76 -13.14 -2.51
C HIS A 51 -1.64 -13.79 -1.69
N MET A 52 -1.17 -13.14 -0.63
CA MET A 52 -0.17 -13.71 0.28
C MET A 52 -0.67 -14.98 0.99
N LEU A 53 -1.93 -14.99 1.44
CA LEU A 53 -2.53 -16.16 2.08
C LEU A 53 -2.64 -17.35 1.11
N LYS A 54 -2.96 -17.10 -0.16
CA LYS A 54 -2.99 -18.13 -1.21
C LYS A 54 -1.60 -18.70 -1.48
N LEU A 55 -0.59 -17.83 -1.70
CA LEU A 55 0.80 -18.27 -1.90
C LEU A 55 1.32 -19.08 -0.71
N LYS A 56 1.01 -18.65 0.52
CA LYS A 56 1.38 -19.36 1.74
C LYS A 56 0.78 -20.76 1.80
N ALA A 57 -0.49 -20.93 1.42
CA ALA A 57 -1.14 -22.23 1.37
C ALA A 57 -0.53 -23.15 0.30
N LEU A 58 -0.04 -22.59 -0.80
CA LEU A 58 0.76 -23.30 -1.81
C LEU A 58 2.22 -23.55 -1.38
N LYS A 59 2.61 -23.14 -0.17
CA LYS A 59 3.98 -23.20 0.37
C LYS A 59 4.99 -22.40 -0.48
N ILE A 60 4.53 -21.34 -1.14
CA ILE A 60 5.36 -20.43 -1.93
C ILE A 60 5.76 -19.24 -1.05
N THR A 61 7.05 -18.97 -0.99
CA THR A 61 7.58 -17.84 -0.20
C THR A 61 7.56 -16.57 -1.04
N TYR A 62 6.86 -15.55 -0.58
CA TYR A 62 6.86 -14.24 -1.22
C TYR A 62 7.94 -13.35 -0.59
N GLY A 63 8.94 -12.98 -1.40
CA GLY A 63 10.01 -12.06 -1.03
C GLY A 63 10.30 -11.07 -2.15
N ASN A 64 11.32 -10.22 -1.98
CA ASN A 64 11.69 -9.19 -2.97
C ASN A 64 11.91 -9.75 -4.39
N ASN A 65 12.45 -10.96 -4.46
CA ASN A 65 12.80 -11.66 -5.70
C ASN A 65 11.66 -12.47 -6.30
N PHE A 66 10.49 -12.57 -5.65
CA PHE A 66 9.37 -13.40 -6.12
C PHE A 66 9.04 -13.13 -7.61
N TRP A 67 8.98 -11.86 -8.00
CA TRP A 67 8.61 -11.47 -9.36
C TRP A 67 9.67 -11.77 -10.42
N ILE A 68 10.91 -12.08 -10.02
CA ILE A 68 11.98 -12.50 -10.94
C ILE A 68 11.61 -13.83 -11.59
N ASP A 69 10.98 -14.73 -10.83
CA ASP A 69 10.63 -16.07 -11.32
C ASP A 69 9.37 -16.08 -12.21
N TYR A 70 8.53 -15.04 -12.10
CA TYR A 70 7.20 -15.02 -12.72
C TYR A 70 7.00 -13.89 -13.74
N LEU A 71 7.99 -13.02 -13.96
CA LEU A 71 7.97 -12.00 -15.01
C LEU A 71 9.24 -12.12 -15.87
N CYS A 72 9.12 -11.88 -17.17
CA CYS A 72 10.29 -11.87 -18.07
C CYS A 72 11.26 -10.72 -17.77
N ASP A 73 10.72 -9.56 -17.36
CA ASP A 73 11.47 -8.40 -16.90
C ASP A 73 10.78 -7.82 -15.67
N SER A 74 11.33 -8.14 -14.50
CA SER A 74 10.82 -7.66 -13.21
C SER A 74 11.42 -6.31 -12.79
N ASN A 75 12.43 -5.81 -13.50
CA ASN A 75 13.13 -4.56 -13.17
C ASN A 75 12.48 -3.34 -13.83
N ASN A 76 11.86 -3.51 -14.99
CA ASN A 76 11.19 -2.42 -15.71
C ASN A 76 9.72 -2.26 -15.30
N LEU A 77 9.45 -1.48 -14.25
CA LEU A 77 8.09 -1.24 -13.72
C LEU A 77 7.12 -0.57 -14.72
N VAL A 78 7.63 0.06 -15.77
CA VAL A 78 6.84 0.66 -16.87
C VAL A 78 6.81 -0.23 -18.12
N GLY A 79 7.42 -1.41 -18.05
CA GLY A 79 7.51 -2.36 -19.14
C GLY A 79 6.26 -3.23 -19.31
N ALA A 80 6.20 -3.94 -20.43
CA ALA A 80 5.04 -4.76 -20.80
C ALA A 80 4.72 -5.86 -19.78
N CYS A 81 5.70 -6.39 -19.05
CA CYS A 81 5.49 -7.43 -18.03
C CYS A 81 4.58 -6.91 -16.90
N TRP A 82 4.96 -5.80 -16.28
CA TRP A 82 4.21 -5.19 -15.17
C TRP A 82 2.87 -4.58 -15.58
N MET A 83 2.72 -4.21 -16.85
CA MET A 83 1.45 -3.72 -17.40
C MET A 83 0.50 -4.83 -17.88
N GLY A 84 0.85 -6.11 -17.73
CA GLY A 84 0.01 -7.22 -18.19
C GLY A 84 -0.03 -7.44 -19.71
N HIS A 85 0.81 -6.74 -20.47
CA HIS A 85 0.83 -6.80 -21.94
C HIS A 85 1.86 -7.77 -22.51
N CYS A 86 2.75 -8.34 -21.67
CA CYS A 86 3.77 -9.28 -22.15
C CYS A 86 3.15 -10.62 -22.56
N ALA A 87 3.29 -11.01 -23.83
CA ALA A 87 2.71 -12.25 -24.35
C ALA A 87 3.14 -13.54 -23.60
N ILE A 88 4.33 -13.50 -22.98
CA ILE A 88 4.97 -14.65 -22.30
C ILE A 88 4.49 -14.80 -20.86
N CYS A 89 4.44 -13.71 -20.08
CA CYS A 89 4.16 -13.77 -18.63
C CYS A 89 2.82 -13.17 -18.20
N LYS A 90 2.07 -12.55 -19.11
CA LYS A 90 0.70 -12.08 -18.81
C LYS A 90 -0.16 -13.22 -18.26
N ASP A 91 -1.22 -12.85 -17.54
CA ASP A 91 -2.20 -13.80 -17.01
C ASP A 91 -1.57 -14.89 -16.11
N GLY A 92 -0.41 -14.64 -15.49
CA GLY A 92 0.24 -15.63 -14.63
C GLY A 92 0.80 -16.86 -15.36
N LYS A 93 0.98 -16.83 -16.69
CA LYS A 93 1.47 -17.99 -17.47
C LYS A 93 2.76 -18.61 -16.97
N LEU A 94 3.72 -17.78 -16.52
CA LEU A 94 4.98 -18.29 -15.95
C LEU A 94 4.76 -18.96 -14.59
N PHE A 95 3.78 -18.50 -13.82
CA PHE A 95 3.36 -19.16 -12.58
C PHE A 95 2.72 -20.52 -12.88
N GLU A 96 1.80 -20.59 -13.84
CA GLU A 96 1.19 -21.86 -14.27
C GLU A 96 2.25 -22.86 -14.73
N LYS A 97 3.19 -22.41 -15.58
CA LYS A 97 4.31 -23.22 -16.06
C LYS A 97 5.19 -23.74 -14.91
N ALA A 98 5.51 -22.89 -13.93
CA ALA A 98 6.28 -23.31 -12.76
C ALA A 98 5.55 -24.36 -11.90
N ARG A 99 4.23 -24.47 -12.05
CA ARG A 99 3.37 -25.37 -11.29
C ARG A 99 2.85 -26.55 -12.11
N GLU A 100 3.26 -26.71 -13.37
CA GLU A 100 2.71 -27.74 -14.27
C GLU A 100 2.79 -29.16 -13.68
N ASN A 101 3.88 -29.46 -12.96
CA ASN A 101 4.14 -30.77 -12.35
C ASN A 101 3.59 -30.92 -10.92
N SER A 102 2.82 -29.97 -10.40
CA SER A 102 2.26 -30.09 -9.04
C SER A 102 1.07 -31.04 -8.98
N GLU A 103 0.95 -31.81 -7.90
CA GLU A 103 -0.19 -32.70 -7.60
C GLU A 103 -1.50 -31.91 -7.39
N LYS A 104 -2.27 -31.67 -8.45
CA LYS A 104 -3.45 -30.78 -8.46
C LYS A 104 -4.59 -31.23 -7.55
N ALA A 105 -4.76 -32.55 -7.38
CA ALA A 105 -5.84 -33.15 -6.59
C ALA A 105 -5.58 -33.12 -5.07
N THR A 106 -4.41 -32.66 -4.64
CA THR A 106 -4.08 -32.59 -3.20
C THR A 106 -5.04 -31.64 -2.48
N PRO A 107 -5.73 -32.09 -1.41
CA PRO A 107 -6.56 -31.21 -0.60
C PRO A 107 -5.74 -30.11 0.07
N VAL A 108 -6.27 -28.90 0.11
CA VAL A 108 -5.64 -27.74 0.72
C VAL A 108 -6.70 -26.83 1.35
N THR A 109 -6.32 -26.18 2.44
CA THR A 109 -7.13 -25.15 3.09
C THR A 109 -6.37 -23.84 3.11
N TRP A 110 -7.04 -22.72 2.82
CA TRP A 110 -6.43 -21.40 2.87
C TRP A 110 -7.37 -20.38 3.52
N LYS A 111 -6.79 -19.29 3.99
CA LYS A 111 -7.54 -18.19 4.58
C LYS A 111 -7.79 -17.11 3.53
N MET A 112 -8.92 -16.43 3.62
CA MET A 112 -9.24 -15.30 2.74
C MET A 112 -10.11 -14.28 3.47
N TRP A 113 -9.80 -12.99 3.29
CA TRP A 113 -10.60 -11.87 3.73
C TRP A 113 -11.70 -11.57 2.72
N GLU A 114 -12.95 -11.64 3.16
CA GLU A 114 -14.13 -11.43 2.33
C GLU A 114 -15.14 -10.54 3.05
N LYS A 115 -16.00 -9.87 2.29
CA LYS A 115 -17.12 -9.14 2.88
C LYS A 115 -18.19 -10.15 3.31
N ASP A 116 -18.56 -10.12 4.58
CA ASP A 116 -19.74 -10.81 5.07
C ASP A 116 -20.98 -10.21 4.39
N GLY A 117 -21.74 -11.06 3.70
CA GLY A 117 -22.95 -10.65 2.97
C GLY A 117 -24.05 -10.08 3.87
N ASN A 118 -24.05 -10.43 5.16
CA ASN A 118 -25.08 -9.98 6.10
C ASN A 118 -24.69 -8.66 6.79
N THR A 119 -23.44 -8.52 7.21
CA THR A 119 -22.99 -7.35 7.99
C THR A 119 -22.22 -6.33 7.18
N GLY A 120 -21.79 -6.66 5.97
CA GLY A 120 -20.90 -5.84 5.13
C GLY A 120 -19.48 -5.72 5.69
N ARG A 121 -19.17 -6.35 6.83
CA ARG A 121 -17.85 -6.31 7.47
C ARG A 121 -16.88 -7.23 6.73
N ILE A 122 -15.61 -6.85 6.70
CA ILE A 122 -14.56 -7.73 6.20
C ILE A 122 -14.22 -8.73 7.30
N VAL A 123 -14.38 -10.02 7.01
CA VAL A 123 -14.10 -11.14 7.91
C VAL A 123 -13.13 -12.11 7.24
N GLN A 124 -12.34 -12.82 8.06
CA GLN A 124 -11.43 -13.85 7.55
C GLN A 124 -12.11 -15.20 7.60
N ASN A 125 -12.30 -15.80 6.43
CA ASN A 125 -12.88 -17.14 6.27
C ASN A 125 -11.78 -18.16 5.97
N VAL A 126 -12.07 -19.43 6.27
CA VAL A 126 -11.28 -20.57 5.82
C VAL A 126 -12.00 -21.17 4.61
N LYS A 127 -11.28 -21.33 3.50
CA LYS A 127 -11.72 -22.05 2.32
C LYS A 127 -11.03 -23.40 2.24
N GLU A 128 -11.71 -24.36 1.65
CA GLU A 128 -11.24 -25.72 1.42
C GLU A 128 -11.41 -26.05 -0.06
N GLY A 129 -10.46 -26.80 -0.60
CA GLY A 129 -10.45 -27.20 -2.01
C GLY A 129 -9.23 -28.05 -2.32
N CYS A 130 -8.83 -28.07 -3.58
CA CYS A 130 -7.60 -28.72 -4.03
C CYS A 130 -6.55 -27.71 -4.49
N VAL A 131 -5.30 -28.16 -4.61
CA VAL A 131 -4.17 -27.33 -5.07
C VAL A 131 -4.45 -26.71 -6.44
N GLY A 132 -5.09 -27.43 -7.36
CA GLY A 132 -5.45 -26.89 -8.68
C GLY A 132 -6.43 -25.73 -8.61
N GLU A 133 -7.44 -25.81 -7.74
CA GLU A 133 -8.40 -24.72 -7.52
C GLU A 133 -7.72 -23.49 -6.91
N LEU A 134 -6.84 -23.71 -5.93
CA LEU A 134 -6.09 -22.63 -5.30
C LEU A 134 -5.14 -21.92 -6.29
N GLU A 135 -4.50 -22.67 -7.19
CA GLU A 135 -3.67 -22.09 -8.26
C GLU A 135 -4.49 -21.25 -9.25
N ASN A 136 -5.66 -21.74 -9.66
CA ASN A 136 -6.57 -20.96 -10.49
C ASN A 136 -7.04 -19.67 -9.78
N GLU A 137 -7.24 -19.74 -8.46
CA GLU A 137 -7.53 -18.58 -7.62
C GLU A 137 -6.37 -17.58 -7.49
N VAL A 138 -5.12 -18.03 -7.65
CA VAL A 138 -3.94 -17.15 -7.71
C VAL A 138 -3.88 -16.47 -9.08
N VAL A 139 -4.04 -17.25 -10.16
CA VAL A 139 -3.98 -16.78 -11.55
C VAL A 139 -5.09 -15.79 -11.87
N SER A 140 -6.33 -16.07 -11.45
CA SER A 140 -7.47 -15.16 -11.65
C SER A 140 -7.29 -13.79 -10.98
N GLY A 141 -6.53 -13.71 -9.89
CA GLY A 141 -6.18 -12.46 -9.21
C GLY A 141 -4.87 -11.82 -9.70
N TRP A 142 -4.20 -12.42 -10.69
CA TRP A 142 -2.82 -12.10 -11.03
C TRP A 142 -2.65 -10.65 -11.49
N GLU A 143 -3.43 -10.20 -12.48
CA GLU A 143 -3.31 -8.85 -13.04
C GLU A 143 -3.57 -7.77 -11.99
N VAL A 144 -4.59 -7.97 -11.14
CA VAL A 144 -4.97 -7.03 -10.08
C VAL A 144 -3.84 -6.88 -9.06
N VAL A 145 -3.22 -7.99 -8.65
CA VAL A 145 -2.09 -7.97 -7.71
C VAL A 145 -0.86 -7.39 -8.37
N LEU A 146 -0.60 -7.72 -9.63
CA LEU A 146 0.53 -7.21 -10.39
C LEU A 146 0.49 -5.69 -10.51
N GLU A 147 -0.66 -5.13 -10.91
CA GLU A 147 -0.86 -3.68 -10.97
C GLU A 147 -0.71 -3.04 -9.59
N HIS A 148 -1.32 -3.64 -8.56
CA HIS A 148 -1.21 -3.16 -7.19
C HIS A 148 0.26 -3.08 -6.72
N VAL A 149 1.04 -4.14 -6.95
CA VAL A 149 2.46 -4.18 -6.57
C VAL A 149 3.29 -3.21 -7.42
N ARG A 150 2.99 -3.07 -8.72
CA ARG A 150 3.64 -2.11 -9.62
C ARG A 150 3.49 -0.68 -9.09
N ILE A 151 2.25 -0.27 -8.80
CA ILE A 151 1.96 1.08 -8.28
C ILE A 151 2.65 1.30 -6.94
N LYS A 152 2.56 0.33 -6.01
CA LYS A 152 3.26 0.38 -4.71
C LYS A 152 4.77 0.61 -4.90
N ARG A 153 5.40 -0.11 -5.84
CA ARG A 153 6.85 0.00 -6.10
C ARG A 153 7.23 1.36 -6.70
N ILE A 154 6.44 1.88 -7.65
CA ILE A 154 6.64 3.22 -8.23
C ILE A 154 6.54 4.30 -7.13
N GLN A 155 5.49 4.23 -6.31
CA GLN A 155 5.28 5.17 -5.20
C GLN A 155 6.42 5.10 -4.18
N SER A 156 6.87 3.88 -3.84
CA SER A 156 7.98 3.69 -2.92
C SER A 156 9.30 4.24 -3.49
N ASP A 157 9.60 4.02 -4.76
CA ASP A 157 10.82 4.52 -5.40
C ASP A 157 10.83 6.06 -5.43
N LEU A 158 9.72 6.69 -5.84
CA LEU A 158 9.56 8.15 -5.80
C LEU A 158 9.73 8.69 -4.38
N PHE A 159 9.11 8.05 -3.39
CA PHE A 159 9.25 8.45 -2.00
C PHE A 159 10.71 8.38 -1.52
N GLN A 160 11.44 7.30 -1.82
CA GLN A 160 12.84 7.17 -1.43
C GLN A 160 13.71 8.23 -2.12
N LYS A 161 13.47 8.54 -3.41
CA LYS A 161 14.19 9.59 -4.13
C LYS A 161 13.95 10.97 -3.52
N MET A 162 12.70 11.30 -3.23
CA MET A 162 12.36 12.58 -2.63
C MET A 162 12.96 12.73 -1.24
N LYS A 163 13.02 11.65 -0.44
CA LYS A 163 13.49 11.65 0.97
C LYS A 163 14.90 12.21 1.16
N VAL A 164 15.72 12.18 0.10
CA VAL A 164 17.12 12.64 0.12
C VAL A 164 17.23 14.16 -0.15
N ALA A 165 16.17 14.81 -0.64
CA ALA A 165 16.16 16.25 -0.90
C ALA A 165 16.17 17.05 0.42
N LYS A 166 17.19 17.89 0.62
CA LYS A 166 17.44 18.60 1.89
C LYS A 166 16.47 19.76 2.17
N ASP A 167 15.80 20.27 1.12
CA ASP A 167 14.97 21.48 1.21
C ASP A 167 13.47 21.20 1.04
N GLN A 168 13.06 19.93 1.14
CA GLN A 168 11.67 19.50 0.95
C GLN A 168 11.18 18.66 2.12
N SER A 169 9.96 18.95 2.58
CA SER A 169 9.22 18.08 3.49
C SER A 169 8.33 17.15 2.67
N ILE A 170 8.44 15.84 2.88
CA ILE A 170 7.59 14.85 2.20
C ILE A 170 6.55 14.37 3.18
N LEU A 171 5.31 14.64 2.82
CA LEU A 171 4.16 14.08 3.51
C LEU A 171 3.68 12.85 2.74
N GLN A 172 3.94 11.66 3.27
CA GLN A 172 3.29 10.45 2.82
C GLN A 172 1.97 10.30 3.58
N ILE A 173 0.86 10.48 2.88
CA ILE A 173 -0.48 10.27 3.43
C ILE A 173 -0.92 8.86 3.02
N ASP A 174 -1.08 7.99 4.01
CA ASP A 174 -1.67 6.67 3.80
C ASP A 174 -3.18 6.73 4.11
N SER A 175 -4.00 6.59 3.06
CA SER A 175 -5.46 6.52 3.16
C SER A 175 -5.97 5.08 3.27
N ALA A 176 -5.11 4.08 3.49
CA ALA A 176 -5.53 2.68 3.64
C ALA A 176 -6.47 2.46 4.83
N MET A 177 -6.45 3.37 5.80
CA MET A 177 -7.54 3.53 6.75
C MET A 177 -8.41 4.68 6.27
N ALA A 178 -9.51 4.36 5.59
CA ALA A 178 -10.66 5.25 5.61
C ALA A 178 -11.12 5.36 7.07
N TYR A 179 -10.50 6.24 7.85
CA TYR A 179 -11.15 6.76 9.04
C TYR A 179 -12.46 7.37 8.55
N SER A 180 -13.58 6.89 9.09
CA SER A 180 -14.82 7.63 9.01
C SER A 180 -14.54 9.02 9.56
N CYS A 181 -14.55 10.04 8.68
CA CYS A 181 -14.70 11.41 9.15
C CYS A 181 -16.11 11.49 9.72
N GLU A 182 -16.25 11.24 11.00
CA GLU A 182 -17.48 11.54 11.73
C GLU A 182 -17.59 13.05 11.80
N TYR A 183 -18.53 13.61 11.03
CA TYR A 183 -18.95 14.97 11.24
C TYR A 183 -19.58 15.06 12.64
N GLN A 184 -19.19 16.07 13.40
CA GLN A 184 -19.63 16.37 14.77
C GLN A 184 -21.15 16.68 14.91
N ASN A 185 -21.97 16.35 13.90
CA ASN A 185 -23.41 16.57 13.82
C ASN A 185 -24.18 15.25 13.55
N GLU A 186 -23.73 14.16 14.16
CA GLU A 186 -24.25 12.79 13.96
C GLU A 186 -25.73 12.58 14.33
N VAL A 187 -26.38 13.55 15.00
CA VAL A 187 -27.77 13.38 15.46
C VAL A 187 -28.81 13.63 14.35
N GLN A 188 -28.46 14.24 13.20
CA GLN A 188 -29.45 14.54 12.15
C GLN A 188 -29.32 13.74 10.84
N SER A 189 -28.21 13.03 10.60
CA SER A 189 -27.98 12.29 9.34
C SER A 189 -28.63 10.90 9.30
N ALA A 190 -29.10 10.37 10.43
CA ALA A 190 -29.85 9.11 10.48
C ALA A 190 -31.16 9.15 9.67
N LEU A 191 -31.64 10.34 9.28
CA LEU A 191 -32.89 10.53 8.54
C LEU A 191 -32.75 10.42 7.01
N TRP A 192 -31.54 10.50 6.42
CA TRP A 192 -31.38 10.52 4.96
C TRP A 192 -30.24 9.59 4.50
N SER A 193 -30.63 8.34 4.22
CA SER A 193 -30.04 7.42 3.23
C SER A 193 -28.64 7.78 2.72
N ARG A 194 -27.64 7.12 3.28
CA ARG A 194 -26.20 7.26 3.03
C ARG A 194 -25.85 7.31 1.52
N GLN A 195 -25.19 8.39 1.10
CA GLN A 195 -24.37 8.44 -0.12
C GLN A 195 -22.89 8.49 0.27
N SER A 196 -22.10 7.52 -0.19
CA SER A 196 -20.64 7.54 -0.05
C SER A 196 -20.03 8.46 -1.10
N VAL A 197 -19.19 9.40 -0.68
CA VAL A 197 -18.31 10.17 -1.57
C VAL A 197 -16.97 9.45 -1.67
N ASN A 198 -16.61 8.98 -2.86
CA ASN A 198 -15.25 8.54 -3.15
C ASN A 198 -14.42 9.77 -3.49
N LEU A 199 -13.47 10.14 -2.65
CA LEU A 199 -12.47 11.15 -2.98
C LEU A 199 -11.45 10.54 -3.93
N PHE A 200 -11.48 10.94 -5.20
CA PHE A 200 -10.41 10.69 -6.14
C PHE A 200 -9.43 11.86 -6.06
N THR A 201 -8.27 11.67 -5.42
CA THR A 201 -7.28 12.73 -5.28
C THR A 201 -6.38 12.76 -6.51
N ALA A 202 -6.46 13.83 -7.29
CA ALA A 202 -5.40 14.25 -8.21
C ALA A 202 -4.56 15.32 -7.51
N ALA A 203 -3.26 15.07 -7.32
CA ALA A 203 -2.33 16.08 -6.82
C ALA A 203 -1.69 16.80 -8.03
N PHE A 204 -1.89 18.11 -8.13
CA PHE A 204 -1.19 18.97 -9.06
C PHE A 204 -0.22 19.87 -8.29
N LEU A 205 1.03 19.90 -8.73
CA LEU A 205 1.99 20.91 -8.28
C LEU A 205 1.73 22.19 -9.09
N VAL A 206 1.32 23.26 -8.43
CA VAL A 206 1.29 24.60 -9.02
C VAL A 206 2.60 25.28 -8.65
N GLU A 207 3.52 25.39 -9.60
CA GLU A 207 4.69 26.27 -9.47
C GLU A 207 4.21 27.73 -9.42
N VAL A 208 4.56 28.43 -8.34
CA VAL A 208 4.41 29.88 -8.26
C VAL A 208 5.52 30.50 -9.10
N ILE A 209 5.14 31.14 -10.20
CA ILE A 209 6.01 31.96 -11.05
C ILE A 209 6.56 33.12 -10.21
N THR A 210 7.87 33.17 -9.98
CA THR A 210 8.54 34.42 -9.63
C THR A 210 8.88 35.18 -10.89
N THR A 211 8.09 36.21 -11.20
CA THR A 211 8.45 37.28 -12.14
C THR A 211 9.71 37.97 -11.63
N HIS A 212 10.82 37.83 -12.35
CA HIS A 212 11.95 38.74 -12.20
C HIS A 212 11.60 40.05 -12.91
N HIS A 213 11.47 41.10 -12.12
CA HIS A 213 11.55 42.47 -12.60
C HIS A 213 12.91 42.67 -13.28
N MET A 214 12.91 42.87 -14.60
CA MET A 214 13.99 43.61 -15.26
C MET A 214 13.93 45.05 -14.77
N PHE A 215 14.92 45.43 -13.98
CA PHE A 215 15.36 46.81 -13.91
C PHE A 215 16.66 46.92 -14.70
N LEU A 216 16.59 47.81 -15.70
CA LEU A 216 17.61 48.30 -16.64
C LEU A 216 17.95 47.36 -17.82
#